data_AF-A0A3D5K6G3-F1
#
_entry.id   AF-A0A3D5K6G3-F1
#
_cell.length_a   1.000
_cell.length_b   1.000
_cell.length_c   1.000
_cell.angle_alpha   90.00
_cell.angle_beta   90.00
_cell.angle_gamma   90.00
#
_symmetry.space_group_name_H-M   'P 1'
#
loop_
_entity.id
_entity.type
_entity.pdbx_description
1 polymer ?
#
loop_
_entity_poly.entity_id
_entity_poly.type
_entity_poly.pdbx_seq_one_letter_code
_entity_poly.pdbx_strand_id
1 'polypeptide(L)'
;MTAEEAVDEMDLLDHGFYLYVDADHDIDRVVYHNGDGLIYVVPSVDGEELPGDTRPPIHPASLVLNHLPVEEAAMLLDEGDEPFVFFAEPETNRGQVLYRRFDGHYGLITPAV
;
A
#
# COMPACT_ATOMS: atom_id res chain seq x y z
N MET A 1 -5.76 -8.05 -9.54
CA MET A 1 -6.23 -8.53 -8.24
C MET A 1 -7.20 -7.51 -7.70
N THR A 2 -8.28 -7.92 -7.06
CA THR A 2 -9.21 -6.99 -6.40
C THR A 2 -8.72 -6.62 -5.00
N ALA A 3 -9.28 -5.55 -4.42
CA ALA A 3 -8.94 -5.18 -3.04
C ALA A 3 -9.28 -6.28 -2.02
N GLU A 4 -10.34 -7.06 -2.23
CA GLU A 4 -10.71 -8.19 -1.36
C GLU A 4 -9.68 -9.31 -1.44
N GLU A 5 -9.29 -9.71 -2.65
CA GLU A 5 -8.26 -10.73 -2.86
C GLU A 5 -6.92 -10.30 -2.22
N ALA A 6 -6.57 -9.02 -2.35
CA ALA A 6 -5.36 -8.49 -1.73
C ALA A 6 -5.41 -8.53 -0.20
N VAL A 7 -6.58 -8.30 0.40
CA VAL A 7 -6.78 -8.44 1.85
C VAL A 7 -6.67 -9.89 2.28
N ASP A 8 -7.30 -10.81 1.56
CA ASP A 8 -7.22 -12.24 1.87
C ASP A 8 -5.75 -12.73 1.83
N GLU A 9 -4.97 -12.29 0.85
CA GLU A 9 -3.53 -12.59 0.76
C GLU A 9 -2.72 -11.92 1.87
N MET A 10 -3.04 -10.66 2.21
CA MET A 10 -2.42 -9.94 3.32
C MET A 10 -2.60 -10.70 4.66
N ASP A 11 -3.83 -11.11 4.95
CA ASP A 11 -4.19 -11.86 6.15
C ASP A 11 -3.56 -13.26 6.14
N LEU A 12 -3.57 -13.96 5.01
CA LEU A 12 -2.98 -15.30 4.87
C LEU A 12 -1.46 -15.29 5.14
N LEU A 13 -0.78 -14.19 4.77
CA LEU A 13 0.65 -14.00 4.99
C LEU A 13 0.98 -13.38 6.36
N ASP A 14 -0.02 -13.05 7.17
CA ASP A 14 0.13 -12.32 8.44
C ASP A 14 0.91 -11.01 8.24
N HIS A 15 0.61 -10.28 7.16
CA HIS A 15 1.27 -9.03 6.81
C HIS A 15 0.46 -7.82 7.26
N GLY A 16 1.15 -6.75 7.65
CA GLY A 16 0.49 -5.48 7.99
C GLY A 16 0.06 -4.66 6.77
N PHE A 17 0.56 -5.02 5.58
CA PHE A 17 0.24 -4.39 4.30
C PHE A 17 0.51 -5.35 3.14
N TYR A 18 -0.13 -5.11 2.00
CA TYR A 18 0.08 -5.88 0.77
C TYR A 18 -0.04 -4.99 -0.47
N LEU A 19 1.01 -5.01 -1.30
CA LEU A 19 1.08 -4.29 -2.58
C LEU A 19 0.56 -5.20 -3.71
N TYR A 20 -0.37 -4.70 -4.51
CA TYR A 20 -0.96 -5.44 -5.62
C TYR A 20 -1.26 -4.52 -6.81
N VAL A 21 -1.46 -5.13 -7.98
CA VAL A 21 -1.98 -4.45 -9.17
C VAL A 21 -3.48 -4.63 -9.23
N ASP A 22 -4.20 -3.53 -9.15
CA ASP A 22 -5.66 -3.48 -9.23
C ASP A 22 -6.11 -3.82 -10.66
N ALA A 23 -6.91 -4.87 -10.80
CA ALA A 23 -7.32 -5.35 -12.13
C ALA A 23 -8.40 -4.46 -12.78
N ASP A 24 -9.16 -3.71 -11.98
CA ASP A 24 -10.26 -2.89 -12.45
C ASP A 24 -9.75 -1.50 -12.91
N HIS A 25 -8.71 -0.99 -12.26
CA HIS A 25 -8.17 0.35 -12.48
C HIS A 25 -6.79 0.38 -13.14
N ASP A 26 -6.12 -0.77 -13.28
CA ASP A 26 -4.77 -0.90 -13.85
C ASP A 26 -3.72 -0.02 -13.12
N ILE A 27 -3.86 0.11 -11.80
CA ILE A 27 -2.96 0.88 -10.93
C ILE A 27 -2.39 0.01 -9.82
N ASP A 28 -1.21 0.38 -9.34
CA ASP A 28 -0.63 -0.24 -8.15
C ASP A 28 -1.32 0.33 -6.90
N ARG A 29 -1.76 -0.55 -6.02
CA ARG A 29 -2.44 -0.20 -4.77
C ARG A 29 -1.88 -1.00 -3.61
N VAL A 30 -2.03 -0.45 -2.41
CA VAL A 30 -1.66 -1.10 -1.17
C VAL A 30 -2.89 -1.22 -0.30
N VAL A 31 -3.17 -2.42 0.19
CA VAL A 31 -4.04 -2.61 1.36
C VAL A 31 -3.19 -2.66 2.62
N TYR A 32 -3.67 -2.11 3.72
CA TYR A 32 -2.92 -2.10 4.97
C TYR A 32 -3.79 -1.98 6.22
N HIS A 33 -3.23 -2.41 7.34
CA HIS A 33 -3.76 -2.19 8.68
C HIS A 33 -3.14 -0.95 9.31
N ASN A 34 -3.99 -0.05 9.82
CA ASN A 34 -3.54 1.14 10.56
C ASN A 34 -3.46 0.94 12.08
N GLY A 35 -3.53 -0.31 12.56
CA GLY A 35 -3.56 -0.63 14.00
C GLY A 35 -4.92 -0.43 14.68
N ASP A 36 -5.86 0.31 14.07
CA ASP A 36 -7.24 0.50 14.56
C ASP A 36 -8.16 -0.73 14.36
N GLY A 37 -7.62 -1.84 13.83
CA GLY A 37 -8.40 -3.03 13.46
C GLY A 37 -9.22 -2.87 12.17
N LEU A 38 -9.07 -1.74 11.48
CA LEU A 38 -9.65 -1.48 10.16
C LEU A 38 -8.63 -1.74 9.05
N ILE A 39 -9.16 -1.94 7.85
CA ILE A 39 -8.37 -2.13 6.63
C ILE A 39 -8.56 -0.91 5.75
N TYR A 40 -7.45 -0.43 5.20
CA TYR A 40 -7.43 0.69 4.29
C TYR A 40 -6.85 0.28 2.95
N VAL A 41 -7.26 0.97 1.88
CA VAL A 41 -6.68 0.83 0.55
C VAL A 41 -6.26 2.20 0.00
N VAL A 42 -5.09 2.22 -0.64
CA VAL A 42 -4.46 3.42 -1.18
C VAL A 42 -3.81 3.14 -2.54
N PRO A 43 -3.87 4.05 -3.53
CA PRO A 43 -4.64 5.29 -3.52
C PRO A 43 -6.15 5.01 -3.59
N SER A 44 -6.96 5.97 -3.14
CA SER A 44 -8.40 5.97 -3.38
C SER A 44 -8.69 6.37 -4.84
N VAL A 45 -9.72 5.76 -5.42
CA VAL A 45 -10.22 6.11 -6.76
C VAL A 45 -11.56 6.83 -6.61
N ASP A 46 -11.70 7.98 -7.27
CA ASP A 46 -12.92 8.79 -7.21
C ASP A 46 -14.14 8.03 -7.75
N GLY A 47 -15.18 7.90 -6.93
CA GLY A 47 -16.42 7.23 -7.30
C GLY A 47 -16.37 5.70 -7.24
N GLU A 48 -15.28 5.12 -6.72
CA GLU A 48 -15.19 3.69 -6.47
C GLU A 48 -16.05 3.27 -5.28
N GLU A 49 -16.86 2.23 -5.47
CA GLU A 49 -17.56 1.55 -4.38
C GLU A 49 -16.66 0.41 -3.87
N LEU A 50 -15.99 0.66 -2.75
CA LEU A 50 -15.19 -0.36 -2.08
C LEU A 50 -16.07 -1.44 -1.44
N PRO A 51 -15.58 -2.69 -1.41
CA PRO A 51 -16.31 -3.78 -0.79
C PRO A 51 -16.48 -3.49 0.70
N GLY A 52 -17.74 -3.31 1.11
CA GLY A 52 -18.13 -3.02 2.49
C GLY A 52 -18.63 -4.25 3.25
N ASP A 53 -18.86 -5.37 2.56
CA ASP A 53 -19.28 -6.65 3.15
C ASP A 53 -18.09 -7.58 3.47
N THR A 54 -16.87 -7.18 3.14
CA THR A 54 -15.65 -7.83 3.62
C THR A 54 -15.60 -7.77 5.14
N ARG A 55 -15.10 -8.84 5.77
CA ARG A 55 -14.89 -8.89 7.22
C ARG A 55 -13.39 -8.78 7.46
N PRO A 56 -12.82 -7.61 7.82
CA PRO A 56 -13.37 -6.26 8.02
C PRO A 56 -13.65 -5.46 6.72
N PRO A 57 -14.51 -4.41 6.76
CA PRO A 57 -14.76 -3.56 5.59
C PRO A 57 -13.50 -2.81 5.15
N ILE A 58 -13.33 -2.65 3.84
CA ILE A 58 -12.19 -1.92 3.27
C ILE A 58 -12.54 -0.44 3.15
N HIS A 59 -11.70 0.41 3.73
CA HIS A 59 -11.88 1.86 3.72
C HIS A 59 -10.92 2.55 2.74
N PRO A 60 -11.37 3.56 1.98
CA PRO A 60 -10.47 4.33 1.14
C PRO A 60 -9.58 5.21 2.02
N ALA A 61 -8.28 5.21 1.74
CA ALA A 61 -7.33 6.17 2.30
C ALA A 61 -6.75 7.03 1.19
N SER A 62 -6.84 8.36 1.38
CA SER A 62 -6.23 9.31 0.47
C SER A 62 -4.77 9.50 0.84
N LEU A 63 -3.87 8.92 0.05
CA LEU A 63 -2.47 9.28 0.05
C LEU A 63 -2.19 10.04 -1.24
N VAL A 64 -1.55 11.20 -1.11
CA VAL A 64 -1.00 11.87 -2.28
C VAL A 64 0.18 11.02 -2.73
N LEU A 65 -0.04 10.22 -3.78
CA LEU A 65 1.03 9.51 -4.47
C LEU A 65 1.99 10.55 -5.05
N ASN A 66 3.03 10.85 -4.28
CA ASN A 66 4.09 11.72 -4.73
C ASN A 66 5.03 10.87 -5.63
N HIS A 67 5.40 11.43 -6.77
CA HIS A 67 6.43 10.84 -7.63
C HIS A 67 7.78 11.19 -7.01
N LEU A 68 8.28 10.31 -6.14
CA LEU A 68 9.47 10.59 -5.33
C LEU A 68 10.51 9.48 -5.52
N PRO A 69 11.81 9.83 -5.55
CA PRO A 69 12.88 8.84 -5.59
C PRO A 69 12.94 8.07 -4.27
N VAL A 70 13.44 6.83 -4.30
CA VAL A 70 13.54 5.96 -3.11
C VAL A 70 14.29 6.60 -1.93
N GLU A 71 15.26 7.47 -2.20
CA GLU A 71 16.00 8.20 -1.18
C GLU A 71 15.10 9.18 -0.40
N GLU A 72 14.20 9.88 -1.09
CA GLU A 72 13.20 10.73 -0.44
C GLU A 72 12.15 9.90 0.32
N ALA A 73 11.79 8.72 -0.19
CA ALA A 73 10.90 7.79 0.52
C ALA A 73 11.52 7.35 1.85
N ALA A 74 12.83 7.09 1.86
CA ALA A 74 13.57 6.72 3.06
C ALA A 74 13.59 7.87 4.08
N MET A 75 13.79 9.11 3.62
CA MET A 75 13.71 10.29 4.49
C MET A 75 12.33 10.46 5.12
N LEU A 76 11.25 10.27 4.35
CA LEU A 76 9.88 10.32 4.88
C LEU A 76 9.64 9.24 5.93
N LEU A 77 10.11 8.03 5.65
CA LEU A 77 10.01 6.91 6.59
C LEU A 77 10.82 7.19 7.86
N ASP A 78 11.97 7.87 7.75
CA ASP A 78 12.81 8.27 8.88
C ASP A 78 12.24 9.38 9.75
N GLU A 79 11.60 10.37 9.14
CA GLU A 79 10.94 11.47 9.84
C GLU A 79 9.63 11.01 10.50
N GLY A 80 8.96 10.03 9.89
CA GLY A 80 7.70 9.45 10.37
C GLY A 80 7.85 8.26 11.32
N ASP A 81 6.75 7.97 12.02
CA ASP A 81 6.56 6.73 12.78
C ASP A 81 5.81 5.66 11.95
N GLU A 82 5.54 5.95 10.67
CA GLU A 82 4.80 5.03 9.82
C GLU A 82 5.59 3.73 9.58
N PRO A 83 4.90 2.57 9.51
CA PRO A 83 5.56 1.29 9.29
C PRO A 83 6.10 1.14 7.86
N PHE A 84 5.50 1.86 6.91
CA PHE A 84 5.89 1.87 5.50
C PHE A 84 5.55 3.21 4.84
N VAL A 85 6.16 3.48 3.68
CA VAL A 85 5.84 4.58 2.78
C VAL A 85 5.50 4.00 1.42
N PHE A 86 4.33 4.36 0.90
CA PHE A 86 3.89 4.02 -0.45
C PHE A 86 4.08 5.22 -1.38
N PHE A 87 4.75 5.02 -2.51
CA PHE A 87 5.10 6.10 -3.43
C PHE A 87 5.14 5.63 -4.88
N ALA A 88 5.01 6.55 -5.84
CA ALA A 88 5.17 6.24 -7.25
C ALA A 88 6.62 6.51 -7.69
N GLU A 89 7.24 5.55 -8.39
CA GLU A 89 8.55 5.77 -8.98
C GLU A 89 8.44 6.73 -10.17
N PRO A 90 9.27 7.79 -10.26
CA PRO A 90 9.13 8.82 -11.29
C PRO A 90 9.38 8.33 -12.72
N GLU A 91 10.18 7.28 -12.92
CA GLU A 91 10.51 6.76 -14.25
C GLU A 91 9.42 5.84 -14.82
N THR A 92 8.86 4.98 -13.98
CA THR A 92 7.91 3.95 -14.41
C THR A 92 6.46 4.24 -14.01
N ASN A 93 6.23 5.22 -13.13
CA ASN A 93 4.96 5.50 -12.47
C ASN A 93 4.38 4.30 -11.71
N ARG A 94 5.22 3.31 -11.37
CA ARG A 94 4.81 2.13 -10.61
C ARG A 94 4.81 2.45 -9.12
N GLY A 95 3.76 2.02 -8.44
CA GLY A 95 3.65 2.15 -6.99
C GLY A 95 4.60 1.19 -6.28
N GLN A 96 5.38 1.67 -5.33
CA GLN A 96 6.36 0.90 -4.56
C GLN A 96 6.16 1.15 -3.07
N VAL A 97 6.53 0.16 -2.26
CA VAL A 97 6.46 0.25 -0.80
C VAL A 97 7.87 0.16 -0.22
N LEU A 98 8.29 1.20 0.50
CA LEU A 98 9.49 1.18 1.34
C LEU A 98 9.07 0.93 2.79
N TYR A 99 9.72 0.00 3.49
CA TYR A 99 9.40 -0.32 4.88
C TYR A 99 10.65 -0.63 5.70
N ARG A 100 10.53 -0.55 7.04
CA ARG A 100 11.63 -0.90 7.96
C ARG A 100 11.64 -2.39 8.24
N ARG A 101 12.79 -3.04 8.04
CA ARG A 101 12.98 -4.45 8.39
C ARG A 101 13.43 -4.57 9.85
N PHE A 102 13.20 -5.75 10.45
CA PHE A 102 13.66 -6.04 11.81
C PHE A 102 15.18 -6.03 11.97
N ASP A 103 15.94 -6.16 10.87
CA ASP A 103 17.40 -6.08 10.85
C ASP A 103 17.96 -4.64 10.78
N GLY A 104 17.07 -3.63 10.79
CA GLY A 104 17.45 -2.21 10.77
C GLY A 104 17.72 -1.64 9.37
N HIS A 105 17.63 -2.44 8.31
CA HIS A 105 17.68 -1.96 6.92
C HIS A 105 16.28 -1.68 6.37
N TYR A 106 16.22 -0.96 5.25
CA TYR A 106 14.98 -0.83 4.49
C TYR A 106 14.74 -2.03 3.59
N GLY A 107 13.48 -2.43 3.48
CA GLY A 107 13.00 -3.29 2.41
C GLY A 107 12.24 -2.45 1.39
N LEU A 108 12.43 -2.76 0.11
CA LEU A 108 11.68 -2.19 -1.00
C LEU A 108 10.87 -3.30 -1.65
N ILE A 109 9.56 -3.11 -1.77
CA ILE A 109 8.66 -3.99 -2.50
C ILE A 109 8.21 -3.27 -3.76
N THR A 110 8.44 -3.91 -4.89
CA THR A 110 7.94 -3.48 -6.19
C THR A 110 6.88 -4.46 -6.67
N PRO A 111 5.88 -3.99 -7.43
CA PRO A 111 4.83 -4.85 -7.95
C PRO A 111 5.44 -5.76 -9.01
N ALA A 112 5.03 -7.03 -9.04
CA ALA A 112 5.46 -7.98 -10.05
C ALA A 112 5.00 -7.49 -11.43
N VAL A 113 5.91 -7.56 -12.41
CA VAL A 113 5.68 -7.21 -13.83
C VAL A 113 4.89 -8.27 -14.57
#